data_AF-A0A3S9YMM6-F1
#
_entry.id   AF-A0A3S9YMM6-F1
#
_cell.length_a   1.000
_cell.length_b   1.000
_cell.length_c   1.000
_cell.angle_alpha   90.00
_cell.angle_beta   90.00
_cell.angle_gamma   90.00
#
_symmetry.space_group_name_H-M   'P 1'
#
loop_
_entity.id
_entity.type
_entity.pdbx_description
1 polymer ?
#
loop_
_entity_poly.entity_id
_entity_poly.type
_entity_poly.pdbx_seq_one_letter_code
_entity_poly.pdbx_strand_id
1 'polypeptide(L)'
;MGLVLFPGDDNAGSPDVSWSYTGFGVFRRWLAQAEGFALDEMYGFGGQRPWSDVSTTLTPLLDHSDDGGPDLTPPQCAAILPRLKEITGRRPEGSIDPLLQRHIDDARQLVVVLQLCIEKDVDLLFG
;
A
#
# COMPACT_ATOMS: atom_id res chain seq x y z
N MET A 1 15.95 4.71 9.49
CA MET A 1 14.77 3.92 9.86
C MET A 1 13.76 4.09 8.74
N GLY A 2 13.29 2.99 8.18
CA GLY A 2 12.32 2.94 7.08
C GLY A 2 11.18 2.02 7.46
N LEU A 3 10.29 1.75 6.51
CA LEU A 3 9.20 0.81 6.67
C LEU A 3 9.39 -0.35 5.68
N VAL A 4 9.22 -1.56 6.15
CA VAL A 4 9.22 -2.79 5.37
C VAL A 4 7.86 -3.46 5.54
N LEU A 5 7.23 -3.80 4.42
CA LEU A 5 6.06 -4.67 4.40
C LEU A 5 6.46 -6.07 3.94
N PHE A 6 6.17 -7.06 4.77
CA PHE A 6 6.56 -8.45 4.55
C PHE A 6 5.53 -9.43 5.13
N PRO A 7 5.47 -10.68 4.63
CA PRO A 7 4.56 -11.69 5.17
C PRO A 7 5.02 -12.16 6.55
N GLY A 8 4.08 -12.34 7.48
CA GLY A 8 4.33 -12.94 8.79
C GLY A 8 4.49 -14.47 8.76
N ASP A 9 5.26 -14.99 7.80
CA ASP A 9 5.46 -16.43 7.60
C ASP A 9 6.78 -16.97 8.19
N ASP A 10 7.46 -16.16 9.01
CA ASP A 10 8.77 -16.44 9.62
C ASP A 10 9.88 -16.87 8.63
N ASN A 11 9.69 -16.60 7.33
CA ASN A 11 10.63 -16.99 6.29
C ASN A 11 11.40 -15.79 5.75
N ALA A 12 12.69 -15.71 6.10
CA ALA A 12 13.59 -14.64 5.66
C ALA A 12 13.85 -14.62 4.12
N GLY A 13 13.42 -15.65 3.38
CA GLY A 13 13.49 -15.67 1.92
C GLY A 13 12.22 -15.19 1.23
N SER A 14 11.18 -14.80 1.98
CA SER A 14 9.95 -14.28 1.42
C SER A 14 10.15 -12.88 0.85
N PRO A 15 9.45 -12.53 -0.24
CA PRO A 15 9.52 -11.19 -0.81
C PRO A 15 9.04 -10.15 0.19
N ASP A 16 9.77 -9.05 0.28
CA ASP A 16 9.42 -7.85 1.02
C ASP A 16 9.45 -6.63 0.10
N VAL A 17 8.88 -5.53 0.59
CA VAL A 17 8.98 -4.23 -0.07
C VAL A 17 9.29 -3.16 0.98
N SER A 18 10.26 -2.30 0.67
CA SER A 18 10.81 -1.35 1.64
C SER A 18 10.83 0.07 1.12
N TRP A 19 10.57 1.01 2.04
CA TRP A 19 10.61 2.44 1.79
C TRP A 19 11.30 3.17 2.93
N SER A 20 11.74 4.40 2.68
CA SER A 20 11.87 5.37 3.78
C SER A 20 10.47 5.80 4.24
N TYR A 21 10.29 6.23 5.48
CA TYR A 21 8.98 6.76 5.95
C TYR A 21 8.43 7.85 5.02
N THR A 22 9.29 8.77 4.59
CA THR A 22 8.91 9.80 3.61
C THR A 22 8.49 9.18 2.28
N GLY A 23 9.22 8.17 1.79
CA GLY A 23 8.91 7.45 0.56
C GLY A 23 7.56 6.73 0.63
N PHE A 24 7.28 6.05 1.74
CA PHE A 24 6.00 5.39 1.99
C PHE A 24 4.85 6.39 2.07
N GLY A 25 5.07 7.54 2.70
CA GLY A 25 4.11 8.65 2.71
C GLY A 25 3.80 9.19 1.31
N VAL A 26 4.80 9.34 0.44
CA VAL A 26 4.60 9.74 -0.96
C VAL A 26 3.84 8.65 -1.74
N PHE A 27 4.20 7.38 -1.54
CA PHE A 27 3.51 6.25 -2.15
C PHE A 27 2.02 6.18 -1.78
N ARG A 28 1.67 6.37 -0.50
CA ARG A 28 0.27 6.44 -0.06
C ARG A 28 -0.49 7.60 -0.68
N ARG A 29 0.14 8.78 -0.84
CA ARG A 29 -0.47 9.92 -1.55
C ARG A 29 -0.77 9.58 -3.01
N TRP A 30 0.17 8.92 -3.68
CA TRP A 30 -0.02 8.49 -5.07
C TRP A 30 -1.18 7.49 -5.20
N LEU A 31 -1.31 6.53 -4.28
CA LEU A 31 -2.45 5.60 -4.24
C LEU A 31 -3.79 6.32 -4.01
N ALA A 32 -3.85 7.25 -3.06
CA ALA A 32 -5.05 8.05 -2.81
C ALA A 32 -5.47 8.86 -4.05
N GLN A 33 -4.51 9.48 -4.73
CA GLN A 33 -4.76 10.20 -5.97
C GLN A 33 -5.29 9.28 -7.08
N ALA A 34 -4.77 8.05 -7.18
CA ALA A 34 -5.27 7.05 -8.13
C ALA A 34 -6.72 6.60 -7.83
N GLU A 35 -7.11 6.62 -6.55
CA GLU A 35 -8.49 6.41 -6.09
C GLU A 35 -9.37 7.67 -6.22
N GLY A 36 -8.80 8.82 -6.57
CA GLY A 36 -9.53 10.06 -6.86
C GLY A 36 -9.72 10.99 -5.67
N PHE A 37 -8.92 10.86 -4.60
CA PHE A 37 -8.94 11.77 -3.46
C PHE A 37 -7.54 12.17 -3.01
N ALA A 38 -7.44 13.24 -2.22
CA ALA A 38 -6.19 13.74 -1.67
C ALA A 38 -5.99 13.19 -0.26
N LEU A 39 -4.87 12.51 -0.01
CA LEU A 39 -4.59 11.91 1.30
C LEU A 39 -4.42 12.99 2.38
N ASP A 40 -3.87 14.16 2.04
CA ASP A 40 -3.69 15.29 2.94
C ASP A 40 -5.00 15.90 3.46
N GLU A 41 -6.13 15.65 2.79
CA GLU A 41 -7.45 16.04 3.28
C GLU A 41 -7.98 15.11 4.37
N MET A 42 -7.43 13.89 4.48
CA MET A 42 -7.91 12.85 5.37
C MET A 42 -7.43 13.06 6.81
N TYR A 43 -8.28 12.63 7.75
CA TYR A 43 -7.92 12.58 9.16
C TYR A 43 -6.66 11.73 9.37
N GLY A 44 -5.71 12.23 10.17
CA GLY A 44 -4.39 11.61 10.38
C GLY A 44 -3.28 12.09 9.45
N PHE A 45 -3.62 12.77 8.35
CA PHE A 45 -2.66 13.22 7.32
C PHE A 45 -2.57 14.74 7.16
N GLY A 46 -3.22 15.49 8.06
CA GLY A 46 -3.24 16.96 8.07
C GLY A 46 -4.62 17.58 7.84
N GLY A 47 -5.59 16.78 7.40
CA GLY A 47 -6.95 17.22 7.14
C GLY A 47 -7.98 16.75 8.18
N GLN A 48 -9.25 17.01 7.86
CA GLN A 48 -10.40 16.75 8.73
C GLN A 48 -11.43 15.81 8.11
N ARG A 49 -11.21 15.36 6.86
CA ARG A 49 -12.14 14.47 6.16
C ARG A 49 -12.08 13.07 6.77
N PRO A 50 -13.21 12.52 7.25
CA PRO A 50 -13.23 11.20 7.84
C PRO A 50 -13.10 10.11 6.75
N TRP A 51 -12.48 8.98 7.10
CA TRP A 51 -12.35 7.82 6.21
C TRP A 51 -13.69 7.19 5.81
N SER A 52 -14.78 7.49 6.52
CA SER A 52 -16.14 7.11 6.13
C SER A 52 -16.62 7.78 4.84
N ASP A 53 -16.02 8.92 4.46
CA ASP A 53 -16.44 9.71 3.29
C ASP A 53 -15.72 9.28 1.99
N VAL A 54 -14.85 8.27 2.07
CA VAL A 54 -14.17 7.67 0.92
C VAL A 54 -14.52 6.19 0.83
N SER A 55 -15.07 5.77 -0.31
CA SER A 55 -15.40 4.37 -0.56
C SER A 55 -14.25 3.72 -1.32
N THR A 56 -13.16 3.42 -0.62
CA THR A 56 -12.01 2.70 -1.20
C THR A 56 -11.70 1.44 -0.41
N THR A 57 -11.30 0.36 -1.12
CA THR A 57 -10.83 -0.86 -0.46
C THR A 57 -9.38 -0.75 0.00
N LEU A 58 -8.68 0.33 -0.37
CA LEU A 58 -7.31 0.61 0.06
C LEU A 58 -7.23 1.23 1.47
N THR A 59 -8.35 1.57 2.10
CA THR A 59 -8.37 2.20 3.44
C THR A 59 -7.48 1.46 4.46
N PRO A 60 -7.50 0.11 4.57
CA PRO A 60 -6.65 -0.58 5.54
C PRO A 60 -5.14 -0.46 5.28
N LEU A 61 -4.72 -0.09 4.07
CA LEU A 61 -3.33 0.21 3.72
C LEU A 61 -3.00 1.70 3.87
N LEU A 62 -3.95 2.58 3.56
CA LEU A 62 -3.74 4.03 3.56
C LEU A 62 -3.84 4.65 4.96
N ASP A 63 -4.80 4.20 5.78
CA ASP A 63 -5.04 4.65 7.16
C ASP A 63 -4.32 3.77 8.20
N HIS A 64 -3.29 3.04 7.76
CA HIS A 64 -2.48 2.22 8.66
C HIS A 64 -1.38 3.06 9.32
N SER A 65 -1.11 2.79 10.59
CA SER A 65 -0.04 3.44 11.34
C SER A 65 1.30 2.77 11.05
N ASP A 66 2.25 3.57 10.53
CA ASP A 66 3.57 3.09 10.11
C ASP A 66 4.33 2.35 11.22
N ASP A 67 4.08 2.69 12.49
CA ASP A 67 4.70 2.05 13.64
C ASP A 67 3.62 1.57 14.63
N GLY A 68 3.36 0.25 14.66
CA GLY A 68 2.54 -0.38 15.71
C GLY A 68 1.03 -0.39 15.49
N GLY A 69 0.56 -0.23 14.25
CA GLY A 69 -0.82 -0.57 13.86
C GLY A 69 -1.04 -2.09 13.79
N PRO A 70 -2.30 -2.57 13.86
CA PRO A 70 -2.59 -4.00 13.68
C PRO A 70 -2.21 -4.44 12.26
N ASP A 71 -1.62 -5.62 12.14
CA ASP A 71 -1.20 -6.17 10.85
C ASP A 71 -2.38 -6.40 9.89
N LEU A 72 -2.08 -6.41 8.60
CA LEU A 72 -3.09 -6.56 7.55
C LEU A 72 -3.43 -8.04 7.37
N THR A 73 -4.66 -8.41 7.73
CA THR A 73 -5.11 -9.81 7.65
C THR A 73 -5.24 -10.31 6.20
N PRO A 74 -5.15 -11.62 5.94
CA PRO A 74 -5.32 -12.19 4.59
C PRO A 74 -6.60 -11.73 3.86
N PRO A 75 -7.78 -11.64 4.52
CA PRO A 75 -8.98 -11.09 3.87
C PRO A 75 -8.85 -9.61 3.46
N GLN A 76 -8.15 -8.79 4.25
CA GLN A 76 -7.87 -7.40 3.90
C GLN A 76 -6.88 -7.32 2.73
N CYS A 77 -5.83 -8.13 2.76
CA CYS A 77 -4.89 -8.28 1.64
C CYS A 77 -5.64 -8.65 0.34
N ALA A 78 -6.58 -9.60 0.42
CA ALA A 78 -7.40 -10.01 -0.72
C ALA A 78 -8.34 -8.90 -1.23
N ALA A 79 -8.83 -8.02 -0.35
CA ALA A 79 -9.65 -6.87 -0.74
C ALA A 79 -8.84 -5.74 -1.41
N ILE A 80 -7.58 -5.56 -1.01
CA ILE A 80 -6.66 -4.53 -1.51
C ILE A 80 -6.05 -4.94 -2.86
N LEU A 81 -5.67 -6.21 -2.99
CA LEU A 81 -4.96 -6.76 -4.14
C LEU A 81 -5.58 -6.44 -5.52
N PRO A 82 -6.90 -6.60 -5.76
CA PRO A 82 -7.48 -6.27 -7.07
C PRO A 82 -7.31 -4.80 -7.42
N ARG A 83 -7.47 -3.89 -6.46
CA ARG A 83 -7.30 -2.44 -6.68
C ARG A 83 -5.87 -2.07 -7.01
N LEU A 84 -4.89 -2.63 -6.31
CA LEU A 84 -3.48 -2.39 -6.63
C LEU A 84 -3.12 -2.91 -8.04
N LYS A 85 -3.67 -4.05 -8.45
CA LYS A 85 -3.50 -4.58 -9.83
C LYS A 85 -4.15 -3.65 -10.86
N GLU A 86 -5.32 -3.07 -10.57
CA GLU A 86 -5.96 -2.09 -11.46
C GLU A 86 -5.12 -0.80 -11.59
N ILE A 87 -4.61 -0.26 -10.49
CA ILE A 87 -3.79 0.97 -10.48
C ILE A 87 -2.48 0.74 -11.25
N THR A 88 -1.80 -0.38 -11.02
CA THR A 88 -0.53 -0.72 -11.69
C THR A 88 -0.69 -1.19 -13.13
N GLY A 89 -1.88 -1.69 -13.50
CA GLY A 89 -2.24 -2.08 -14.85
C GLY A 89 -2.53 -0.89 -15.78
N ARG A 90 -2.89 0.27 -15.20
CA ARG A 90 -3.02 1.53 -15.95
C ARG A 90 -1.63 2.02 -16.34
N ARG A 91 -1.17 1.60 -17.51
CA ARG A 91 0.09 2.08 -18.09
C ARG A 91 -0.10 3.55 -18.45
N PRO A 92 0.73 4.47 -17.94
CA PRO A 92 0.71 5.83 -18.45
C PRO A 92 1.39 5.79 -19.81
N GLU A 93 0.60 5.89 -20.89
CA GLU A 93 1.14 5.99 -22.24
C GLU A 93 2.02 7.26 -22.31
N GLY A 94 3.33 7.08 -22.36
CA GLY A 94 4.29 8.16 -22.60
C GLY A 94 4.83 8.90 -21.36
N SER A 95 4.55 8.48 -20.13
CA SER A 95 5.19 9.12 -18.96
C SER A 95 6.63 8.64 -18.79
N ILE A 96 7.59 9.57 -18.89
CA ILE A 96 9.02 9.34 -18.56
C ILE A 96 9.30 9.68 -17.09
N ASP A 97 8.27 9.86 -16.26
CA ASP A 97 8.44 10.24 -14.86
C ASP A 97 9.06 9.06 -14.06
N PRO A 98 10.32 9.17 -13.60
CA PRO A 98 10.98 8.12 -12.86
C PRO A 98 10.31 7.83 -11.51
N LEU A 99 9.66 8.83 -10.90
CA LEU A 99 8.94 8.66 -9.64
C LEU A 99 7.67 7.83 -9.85
N LEU A 100 6.94 8.09 -10.94
CA LEU A 100 5.77 7.30 -11.29
C LEU A 100 6.14 5.84 -11.59
N GLN A 101 7.24 5.60 -12.32
CA GLN A 101 7.72 4.23 -12.55
C GLN A 101 8.06 3.53 -11.22
N ARG A 102 8.77 4.23 -10.32
CA ARG A 102 9.08 3.69 -9.00
C ARG A 102 7.82 3.31 -8.21
N HIS A 103 6.80 4.17 -8.18
CA HIS A 103 5.55 3.85 -7.49
C HIS A 103 4.81 2.65 -8.10
N ILE A 104 4.87 2.49 -9.42
CA ILE A 104 4.31 1.32 -10.11
C ILE A 104 5.08 0.05 -9.73
N ASP A 105 6.42 0.11 -9.70
CA ASP A 105 7.25 -1.03 -9.33
C ASP A 105 7.07 -1.41 -7.85
N ASP A 106 7.04 -0.42 -6.96
CA ASP A 106 6.73 -0.57 -5.53
C ASP A 106 5.36 -1.24 -5.33
N ALA A 107 4.33 -0.79 -6.03
CA ALA A 107 2.99 -1.38 -5.97
C ALA A 107 2.95 -2.81 -6.56
N ARG A 108 3.74 -3.10 -7.61
CA ARG A 108 3.84 -4.45 -8.17
C ARG A 108 4.53 -5.40 -7.21
N GLN A 109 5.59 -4.97 -6.52
CA GLN A 109 6.21 -5.76 -5.47
C GLN A 109 5.23 -5.99 -4.33
N LEU A 110 4.52 -4.96 -3.87
CA LEU A 110 3.49 -5.10 -2.85
C LEU A 110 2.41 -6.11 -3.25
N VAL A 111 1.97 -6.12 -4.52
CA VAL A 111 1.03 -7.14 -5.03
C VAL A 111 1.56 -8.57 -4.86
N VAL A 112 2.86 -8.80 -5.09
CA VAL A 112 3.48 -10.11 -4.88
C VAL A 112 3.47 -10.49 -3.40
N VAL A 113 3.82 -9.55 -2.52
CA VAL A 113 3.79 -9.78 -1.06
C VAL A 113 2.38 -10.10 -0.58
N LEU A 114 1.37 -9.31 -1.00
CA LEU A 114 -0.03 -9.53 -0.65
C LEU A 114 -0.54 -10.88 -1.16
N GLN A 115 -0.17 -11.26 -2.39
CA GLN A 115 -0.54 -12.56 -2.96
C GLN A 115 0.00 -13.71 -2.11
N LEU A 116 1.24 -13.59 -1.63
CA LEU A 116 1.85 -14.59 -0.75
C LEU A 116 1.18 -14.66 0.62
N CYS A 117 0.82 -13.49 1.20
CA CYS A 117 0.07 -13.43 2.46
C CYS A 117 -1.27 -14.16 2.35
N ILE A 118 -1.98 -13.99 1.24
CA ILE A 118 -3.25 -14.68 0.95
C ILE A 118 -3.03 -16.18 0.74
N GLU A 119 -2.01 -16.56 -0.03
CA GLU A 119 -1.72 -17.98 -0.35
C GLU A 119 -1.30 -18.79 0.88
N LYS A 120 -0.56 -18.15 1.79
CA LYS A 120 -0.08 -18.78 3.04
C LYS A 120 -1.02 -18.58 4.22
N ASP A 121 -2.07 -17.78 4.06
CA ASP A 121 -3.00 -17.38 5.12
C ASP A 121 -2.27 -16.76 6.33
N VAL A 122 -1.35 -15.83 6.04
CA VAL A 122 -0.56 -15.08 7.03
C VAL A 122 -0.84 -13.59 6.94
N ASP A 123 -0.70 -12.89 8.06
CA ASP A 123 -0.84 -11.44 8.10
C ASP A 123 0.35 -10.75 7.41
N LEU A 124 0.08 -9.59 6.83
CA LEU A 124 1.11 -8.70 6.30
C LEU A 124 1.58 -7.76 7.41
N LEU A 125 2.86 -7.85 7.73
CA LEU A 125 3.51 -7.12 8.81
C LEU A 125 4.10 -5.80 8.35
N PHE A 126 4.14 -4.82 9.26
CA PHE A 126 4.75 -3.51 9.10
C PHE A 126 5.92 -3.38 10.08
N GLY A 127 7.16 -3.35 9.58
CA GLY A 127 8.37 -3.32 10.43
C GLY A 127 9.55 -2.53 9.89
#